data_AF-A0A658Z5K5-F1
#
_entry.id   AF-A0A658Z5K5-F1
#
_cell.length_a   1.000
_cell.length_b   1.000
_cell.length_c   1.000
_cell.angle_alpha   90.00
_cell.angle_beta   90.00
_cell.angle_gamma   90.00
#
_symmetry.space_group_name_H-M   'P 1'
#
loop_
_entity.id
_entity.type
_entity.pdbx_description
1 polymer ?
#
loop_
_entity_poly.entity_id
_entity_poly.type
_entity_poly.pdbx_seq_one_letter_code
_entity_poly.pdbx_strand_id
1 'polypeptide(L)'
;MCNCNTVARNVLQLPPAQGPPPTPGTDGEQRKVNKQQQTALNMARCIKSQSLTLLEKLDALDADEQAAMCKRLHELAEELQNSIQIRFEAESETGT
;
A
#
# COMPACT_ATOMS: atom_id res chain seq x y z
N MET A 1 -9.95 -9.74 -11.36
CA MET A 1 -10.56 -8.52 -11.92
C MET A 1 -11.59 -8.01 -10.90
N CYS A 2 -11.32 -6.93 -10.17
CA CYS A 2 -12.28 -6.42 -9.18
C CYS A 2 -12.98 -5.16 -9.71
N ASN A 3 -14.32 -5.21 -9.70
CA ASN A 3 -15.25 -4.29 -10.32
C ASN A 3 -15.75 -3.23 -9.30
N CYS A 4 -15.70 -1.95 -9.66
CA CYS A 4 -16.20 -0.83 -8.88
C CYS A 4 -17.60 -0.45 -9.37
N ASN A 5 -18.67 -0.79 -8.63
CA ASN A 5 -19.94 -0.05 -8.73
C ASN A 5 -20.86 -0.34 -7.53
N THR A 6 -20.84 0.53 -6.51
CA THR A 6 -21.82 0.52 -5.39
C THR A 6 -22.10 1.94 -4.88
N VAL A 7 -22.08 2.92 -5.78
CA VAL A 7 -22.46 4.29 -5.41
C VAL A 7 -23.47 4.81 -6.43
N ALA A 8 -24.76 4.56 -6.17
CA ALA A 8 -25.86 5.46 -6.53
C ALA A 8 -27.21 4.87 -6.14
N ARG A 9 -27.77 5.35 -5.01
CA ARG A 9 -29.19 5.45 -4.60
C ARG A 9 -29.26 5.39 -3.07
N ASN A 10 -28.85 6.41 -2.34
CA ASN A 10 -29.53 7.70 -2.12
C ASN A 10 -31.02 7.61 -1.75
N VAL A 11 -31.26 8.00 -0.48
CA VAL A 11 -32.22 9.05 -0.09
C VAL A 11 -33.68 8.74 -0.38
N LEU A 12 -34.34 8.09 0.60
CA LEU A 12 -35.66 8.51 1.06
C LEU A 12 -35.90 7.96 2.48
N GLN A 13 -36.49 8.82 3.33
CA GLN A 13 -37.11 8.59 4.65
C GLN A 13 -36.30 9.01 5.91
N LEU A 14 -36.88 10.00 6.62
CA LEU A 14 -36.45 10.82 7.77
C LEU A 14 -36.34 10.06 9.13
N PRO A 15 -35.71 10.67 10.17
CA PRO A 15 -35.21 9.96 11.36
C PRO A 15 -36.23 9.89 12.52
N PRO A 16 -36.05 8.97 13.48
CA PRO A 16 -36.44 9.29 14.83
C PRO A 16 -35.40 8.91 15.91
N ALA A 17 -35.44 9.71 16.97
CA ALA A 17 -34.87 9.54 18.30
C ALA A 17 -33.33 9.58 18.43
N GLN A 18 -32.85 10.76 18.84
CA GLN A 18 -31.55 10.93 19.48
C GLN A 18 -31.50 10.07 20.75
N GLY A 19 -30.80 8.95 20.71
CA GLY A 19 -30.28 8.30 21.91
C GLY A 19 -29.11 9.12 22.50
N PRO A 20 -28.75 8.92 23.77
CA PRO A 20 -27.62 9.60 24.38
C PRO A 20 -26.34 9.38 23.54
N PRO A 21 -25.45 10.38 23.46
CA PRO A 21 -24.27 10.32 22.62
C PRO A 21 -23.43 9.08 22.97
N PRO A 22 -23.04 8.25 21.98
CA PRO A 22 -22.08 7.19 22.23
C PRO A 22 -20.77 7.84 22.69
N THR A 23 -20.31 7.46 23.88
CA THR A 23 -18.97 7.77 24.37
C THR A 23 -17.94 7.31 23.34
N PRO A 24 -16.90 8.11 23.03
CA PRO A 24 -15.86 7.72 22.08
C PRO A 24 -15.02 6.59 22.68
N GLY A 25 -15.43 5.35 22.41
CA GLY A 25 -14.58 4.18 22.52
C GLY A 25 -13.71 4.08 21.28
N THR A 26 -12.59 4.81 21.29
CA THR A 26 -11.52 4.76 20.28
C THR A 26 -10.66 3.52 20.48
N ASP A 27 -11.19 2.33 20.22
CA ASP A 27 -10.40 1.08 20.29
C ASP A 27 -10.50 0.22 19.01
N GLY A 28 -11.30 0.65 18.02
CA GLY A 28 -11.51 -0.07 16.76
C GLY A 28 -10.69 0.41 15.56
N GLU A 29 -10.24 1.66 15.56
CA GLU A 29 -9.59 2.28 14.38
C GLU A 29 -8.08 1.96 14.29
N GLN A 30 -7.42 1.71 15.43
CA GLN A 30 -5.96 1.46 15.45
C GLN A 30 -5.57 0.04 14.95
N ARG A 31 -6.45 -0.96 15.01
CA ARG A 31 -6.12 -2.32 14.52
C ARG A 31 -6.24 -2.51 13.01
N LYS A 32 -6.82 -1.54 12.29
CA LYS A 32 -6.92 -1.59 10.82
C LYS A 32 -5.65 -1.06 10.13
N VAL A 33 -4.82 -0.31 10.86
CA VAL A 33 -3.67 0.44 10.33
C VAL A 33 -2.58 -0.44 9.70
N ASN A 34 -2.34 -1.67 10.17
CA ASN A 34 -1.16 -2.40 9.66
C ASN A 34 -1.36 -3.15 8.33
N LYS A 35 -2.57 -3.62 7.98
CA LYS A 35 -2.75 -4.54 6.83
C LYS A 35 -2.47 -3.89 5.48
N GLN A 36 -2.94 -2.66 5.27
CA GLN A 36 -2.71 -1.92 4.02
C GLN A 36 -1.25 -1.49 3.91
N GLN A 37 -0.66 -1.03 5.02
CA GLN A 37 0.76 -0.69 5.11
C GLN A 37 1.64 -1.89 4.76
N GLN A 38 1.41 -3.04 5.39
CA GLN A 38 2.14 -4.27 5.10
C GLN A 38 1.95 -4.73 3.65
N THR A 39 0.74 -4.56 3.08
CA THR A 39 0.48 -4.85 1.67
C THR A 39 1.30 -3.94 0.75
N ALA A 40 1.35 -2.64 1.02
CA ALA A 40 2.15 -1.69 0.24
C ALA A 40 3.65 -2.03 0.30
N LEU A 41 4.16 -2.34 1.50
CA LEU A 41 5.54 -2.74 1.70
C LEU A 41 5.87 -4.06 0.97
N ASN A 42 4.98 -5.04 1.05
CA ASN A 42 5.14 -6.31 0.34
C ASN A 42 5.14 -6.11 -1.18
N MET A 43 4.29 -5.21 -1.71
CA MET A 43 4.29 -4.87 -3.13
C MET A 43 5.61 -4.19 -3.54
N ALA A 44 6.12 -3.24 -2.75
CA ALA A 44 7.41 -2.61 -3.03
C ALA A 44 8.56 -3.63 -3.05
N ARG A 45 8.61 -4.53 -2.07
CA ARG A 45 9.58 -5.64 -2.03
C ARG A 45 9.45 -6.58 -3.22
N CYS A 46 8.21 -6.87 -3.64
CA CYS A 46 7.92 -7.69 -4.81
C CYS A 46 8.45 -7.04 -6.09
N ILE A 47 8.17 -5.74 -6.30
CA ILE A 47 8.66 -4.97 -7.46
C ILE A 47 10.19 -4.99 -7.52
N LYS A 48 10.87 -4.78 -6.38
CA LYS A 48 12.34 -4.88 -6.27
C LYS A 48 12.87 -6.28 -6.65
N SER A 49 12.20 -7.33 -6.19
CA SER A 49 12.62 -8.72 -6.47
C SER A 49 12.37 -9.09 -7.93
N GLN A 50 11.24 -8.64 -8.49
CA GLN A 50 10.88 -8.85 -9.88
C GLN A 50 11.79 -8.08 -10.83
N SER A 51 12.26 -6.88 -10.48
CA SER A 51 13.22 -6.15 -11.30
C SER A 51 14.57 -6.88 -11.40
N LEU A 52 15.06 -7.54 -10.34
CA LEU A 52 16.25 -8.39 -10.45
C LEU A 52 16.03 -9.58 -11.37
N THR A 53 14.90 -10.29 -11.22
CA THR A 53 14.57 -11.44 -12.06
C THR A 53 14.41 -11.03 -13.53
N LEU A 54 13.86 -9.85 -13.79
CA LEU A 54 13.75 -9.29 -15.13
C LEU A 54 15.13 -8.92 -15.68
N LEU A 55 16.01 -8.33 -14.85
CA LEU A 55 17.37 -7.99 -15.24
C LEU A 55 18.15 -9.23 -15.71
N GLU A 56 18.09 -10.33 -14.96
CA GLU A 56 18.72 -11.60 -15.35
C GLU A 56 18.21 -12.11 -16.71
N LYS A 57 16.90 -11.96 -16.97
CA LYS A 57 16.30 -12.34 -18.26
C LYS A 57 16.73 -11.43 -19.40
N LEU A 58 16.89 -10.13 -19.15
CA LEU A 58 17.33 -9.16 -20.15
C LEU A 58 18.81 -9.32 -20.48
N ASP A 59 19.63 -9.61 -19.47
CA ASP A 59 21.06 -9.93 -19.63
C ASP A 59 21.25 -11.18 -20.50
N ALA A 60 20.46 -12.24 -20.25
CA ALA A 60 20.45 -13.45 -21.08
C ALA A 60 19.94 -13.26 -22.52
N LEU A 61 19.29 -12.13 -22.81
CA LEU A 61 18.79 -11.78 -24.14
C LEU A 61 19.68 -10.72 -24.84
N ASP A 62 20.82 -10.35 -24.26
CA ASP A 62 21.69 -9.26 -24.73
C ASP A 62 20.93 -7.93 -24.91
N ALA A 63 19.90 -7.70 -24.10
CA ALA A 63 19.03 -6.52 -24.15
C ALA A 63 19.59 -5.39 -23.27
N ASP A 64 20.80 -4.90 -23.60
CA ASP A 64 21.60 -4.00 -22.75
C ASP A 64 20.88 -2.73 -22.32
N GLU A 65 20.14 -2.08 -23.23
CA GLU A 65 19.43 -0.84 -22.94
C GLU A 65 18.28 -1.09 -21.95
N GLN A 66 17.54 -2.18 -22.13
CA GLN A 66 16.47 -2.60 -21.25
C GLN A 66 17.03 -3.06 -19.90
N ALA A 67 18.16 -3.76 -19.88
CA ALA A 67 18.86 -4.14 -18.66
C ALA A 67 19.29 -2.90 -17.87
N ALA A 68 19.79 -1.85 -18.55
CA ALA A 68 20.10 -0.58 -17.92
C ALA A 68 18.85 0.11 -17.33
N MET A 69 17.73 0.13 -18.06
CA MET A 69 16.45 0.62 -17.53
C MET A 69 15.97 -0.19 -16.33
N CYS A 70 16.15 -1.51 -16.36
CA CYS A 70 15.76 -2.42 -15.29
C CYS A 70 16.61 -2.24 -14.02
N LYS A 71 17.91 -1.94 -14.17
CA LYS A 71 18.77 -1.53 -13.04
C LYS A 71 18.25 -0.26 -12.37
N ARG A 72 17.89 0.77 -13.14
CA ARG A 72 17.31 2.00 -12.56
C ARG A 72 15.96 1.74 -11.88
N LEU A 73 15.12 0.87 -12.45
CA LEU A 73 13.88 0.45 -11.83
C LEU A 73 14.14 -0.26 -10.48
N HIS A 74 15.19 -1.07 -10.39
CA HIS A 74 15.59 -1.73 -9.15
C HIS A 74 16.01 -0.73 -8.08
N GLU A 75 16.86 0.25 -8.43
CA GLU A 75 17.29 1.31 -7.52
C GLU A 75 16.09 2.13 -7.00
N LEU A 76 15.17 2.53 -7.89
CA LEU A 76 13.95 3.24 -7.51
C LEU A 76 13.02 2.40 -6.62
N ALA A 77 12.91 1.10 -6.89
CA ALA A 77 12.09 0.19 -6.08
C ALA A 77 12.67 -0.01 -4.67
N GLU A 78 14.00 -0.02 -4.53
CA GLU A 78 14.68 -0.06 -3.24
C GLU A 78 14.44 1.23 -2.44
N GLU A 79 14.60 2.40 -3.09
CA GLU A 79 14.32 3.69 -2.44
C GLU A 79 12.86 3.78 -2.00
N LEU A 80 11.92 3.36 -2.86
CA LEU A 80 10.50 3.32 -2.53
C LEU A 80 10.24 2.39 -1.34
N GLN A 81 10.83 1.19 -1.32
CA GLN A 81 10.70 0.26 -0.21
C GLN A 81 11.20 0.88 1.10
N ASN A 82 12.38 1.49 1.10
CA ASN A 82 12.97 2.13 2.28
C ASN A 82 12.11 3.30 2.76
N SER A 83 11.63 4.15 1.85
CA SER A 83 10.76 5.27 2.17
C SER A 83 9.44 4.81 2.81
N ILE A 84 8.82 3.77 2.26
CA ILE A 84 7.61 3.15 2.82
C ILE A 84 7.88 2.56 4.20
N GLN A 85 9.00 1.84 4.36
CA GLN A 85 9.40 1.23 5.64
C GLN A 85 9.58 2.29 6.73
N ILE A 86 10.38 3.32 6.47
CA ILE A 86 10.65 4.42 7.41
C ILE A 86 9.36 5.12 7.82
N ARG A 87 8.49 5.39 6.85
CA ARG A 87 7.20 6.04 7.12
C ARG A 87 6.34 5.21 8.08
N PHE A 88 6.27 3.89 7.87
CA PHE A 88 5.42 3.02 8.68
C PHE A 88 6.05 2.70 10.05
N GLU A 89 7.37 2.69 10.17
CA GLU A 89 8.08 2.59 11.45
C GLU A 89 7.81 3.83 12.32
N ALA A 90 7.91 5.03 11.76
CA ALA A 90 7.62 6.28 12.47
C ALA A 90 6.14 6.36 12.93
N GLU A 91 5.20 5.85 12.12
CA GLU A 91 3.78 5.74 12.49
C GLU A 91 3.54 4.69 13.60
N SER A 92 4.45 3.72 13.79
CA SER A 92 4.36 2.71 14.87
C SER A 92 4.93 3.19 16.21
N GLU A 93 5.93 4.07 16.18
CA GLU A 93 6.63 4.58 17.38
C GLU A 93 5.88 5.74 18.06
N THR A 94 4.98 6.42 17.36
CA THR A 94 4.24 7.59 17.86
C THR A 94 2.92 7.25 18.57
N GLY A 95 2.67 5.95 18.82
CA GLY A 95 1.48 5.43 19.49
C GLY A 95 1.58 5.33 21.02
N THR A 96 2.16 6.33 21.70
CA THR A 96 2.16 6.48 23.18
C THR A 96 1.48 7.77 23.58
#